data_AF-A0A957ZIH8-F1
#
_entry.id   AF-A0A957ZIH8-F1
#
_cell.length_a   1.000
_cell.length_b   1.000
_cell.length_c   1.000
_cell.angle_alpha   90.00
_cell.angle_beta   90.00
_cell.angle_gamma   90.00
#
_symmetry.space_group_name_H-M   'P 1'
#
loop_
_entity.id
_entity.type
_entity.pdbx_description
1 polymer ?
#
loop_
_entity_poly.entity_id
_entity_poly.type
_entity_poly.pdbx_seq_one_letter_code
_entity_poly.pdbx_strand_id
1 'polypeptide(L)'
;TLRVLARNGVETIIPRGQGCCGSLSLHIGEAGQARELARKNLAAFPDDVDAIITNAAGCGSGMHEYGLLFAGEPDRAVAEAFSHRVRDITLFLDELGLIAPPALPAPLTVAYHDACHLAHAQR
;
A
#
# COMPACT_ATOMS: atom_id res chain seq x y z
N THR A 1 8.95 -8.07 4.38
CA THR A 1 8.04 -7.08 4.98
C THR A 1 7.79 -7.35 6.46
N LEU A 2 6.96 -8.33 6.86
CA LEU A 2 6.54 -8.52 8.26
C LEU A 2 7.70 -8.58 9.27
N ARG A 3 8.76 -9.37 9.01
CA ARG A 3 9.93 -9.43 9.90
C ARG A 3 10.67 -8.10 10.04
N VAL A 4 10.69 -7.28 8.98
CA VAL A 4 11.32 -5.95 9.01
C VAL A 4 10.46 -5.01 9.86
N LEU A 5 9.14 -5.00 9.64
CA LEU A 5 8.20 -4.20 10.43
C LEU A 5 8.28 -4.58 11.92
N ALA A 6 8.20 -5.87 12.26
CA ALA A 6 8.31 -6.36 13.64
C ALA A 6 9.65 -5.97 14.29
N ARG A 7 10.76 -6.02 13.55
CA ARG A 7 12.07 -5.58 14.06
C ARG A 7 12.09 -4.08 14.37
N ASN A 8 11.30 -3.28 13.67
CA ASN A 8 11.16 -1.84 13.88
C ASN A 8 10.04 -1.50 14.89
N GLY A 9 9.58 -2.49 15.68
CA GLY A 9 8.58 -2.26 16.72
C GLY A 9 7.15 -2.11 16.21
N VAL A 10 6.88 -2.50 14.96
CA VAL A 10 5.55 -2.38 14.35
C VAL A 10 4.76 -3.67 14.56
N GLU A 11 3.61 -3.55 15.21
CA GLU A 11 2.61 -4.62 15.23
C GLU A 11 1.90 -4.69 13.88
N THR A 12 1.80 -5.90 13.32
CA THR A 12 1.21 -6.10 12.00
C THR A 12 0.05 -7.07 12.07
N ILE A 13 -1.11 -6.63 11.59
CA ILE A 13 -2.26 -7.48 11.32
C ILE A 13 -2.33 -7.78 9.82
N ILE A 14 -2.83 -8.97 9.47
CA ILE A 14 -3.06 -9.36 8.08
C ILE A 14 -4.56 -9.63 7.93
N PRO A 15 -5.33 -8.70 7.34
CA PRO A 15 -6.74 -8.90 7.11
C PRO A 15 -7.00 -10.14 6.25
N ARG A 16 -7.83 -11.08 6.73
CA ARG A 16 -8.15 -12.32 5.99
C ARG A 16 -9.01 -12.07 4.75
N GLY A 17 -9.79 -10.99 4.74
CA GLY A 17 -10.70 -10.65 3.64
C GLY A 17 -10.05 -9.85 2.51
N GLN A 18 -8.79 -9.44 2.65
CA GLN A 18 -8.11 -8.66 1.61
C GLN A 18 -7.90 -9.49 0.34
N GLY A 19 -7.82 -8.83 -0.80
CA GLY A 19 -7.56 -9.45 -2.09
C GLY A 19 -6.70 -8.58 -2.99
N CYS A 20 -6.83 -8.77 -4.30
CA CYS A 20 -6.20 -7.88 -5.28
C CYS A 20 -6.64 -6.42 -5.05
N CYS A 21 -5.73 -5.46 -5.24
CA CYS A 21 -6.04 -4.03 -5.13
C CYS A 21 -6.92 -3.50 -6.28
N GLY A 22 -7.04 -4.24 -7.39
CA GLY A 22 -7.81 -3.80 -8.56
C GLY A 22 -7.12 -2.77 -9.45
N SER A 23 -5.85 -2.41 -9.17
CA SER A 23 -5.08 -1.45 -9.97
C SER A 23 -5.02 -1.81 -11.45
N LEU A 24 -4.74 -3.07 -11.78
CA LEU A 24 -4.70 -3.50 -13.17
C LEU A 24 -6.05 -3.30 -13.86
N SER A 25 -7.14 -3.78 -13.24
CA SER A 25 -8.51 -3.63 -13.75
C SER A 25 -8.86 -2.16 -13.99
N LEU A 26 -8.48 -1.27 -13.07
CA LEU A 26 -8.68 0.17 -13.22
C LEU A 26 -7.92 0.70 -14.46
N HIS A 27 -6.64 0.39 -14.60
CA HIS A 27 -5.78 0.93 -15.66
C HIS A 27 -6.09 0.37 -17.05
N ILE A 28 -6.76 -0.77 -17.15
CA ILE A 28 -7.26 -1.31 -18.43
C ILE A 28 -8.71 -0.92 -18.74
N GLY A 29 -9.34 -0.07 -17.92
CA GLY A 29 -10.70 0.44 -18.15
C GLY A 29 -11.83 -0.42 -17.58
N GLU A 30 -11.51 -1.49 -16.85
CA GLU A 30 -12.47 -2.39 -16.19
C GLU A 30 -12.90 -1.86 -14.82
N ALA A 31 -13.47 -0.64 -14.78
CA ALA A 31 -13.81 0.07 -13.55
C ALA A 31 -14.78 -0.71 -12.64
N GLY A 32 -15.72 -1.47 -13.22
CA GLY A 32 -16.66 -2.30 -12.46
C GLY A 32 -15.93 -3.38 -11.65
N GLN A 33 -15.01 -4.11 -12.28
CA GLN A 33 -14.18 -5.11 -11.61
C GLN A 33 -13.24 -4.46 -10.58
N ALA A 34 -12.64 -3.33 -10.93
CA ALA A 34 -11.79 -2.59 -10.01
C ALA A 34 -12.54 -2.19 -8.71
N ARG A 35 -13.78 -1.69 -8.82
CA ARG A 35 -14.61 -1.36 -7.65
C ARG A 35 -14.99 -2.58 -6.83
N GLU A 36 -15.29 -3.72 -7.47
CA GLU A 36 -15.60 -4.95 -6.72
C GLU A 36 -14.40 -5.39 -5.87
N LEU A 37 -13.20 -5.37 -6.45
CA LEU A 37 -11.96 -5.70 -5.75
C LEU A 37 -11.64 -4.68 -4.65
N ALA A 38 -11.78 -3.38 -4.95
CA ALA A 38 -11.55 -2.32 -3.98
C ALA A 38 -12.52 -2.41 -2.79
N ARG A 39 -13.82 -2.65 -3.01
CA ARG A 39 -14.81 -2.84 -1.92
C ARG A 39 -14.45 -3.98 -0.98
N LYS A 40 -13.90 -5.09 -1.50
CA LYS A 40 -13.40 -6.19 -0.66
C LYS A 40 -12.29 -5.72 0.27
N ASN A 41 -11.37 -4.87 -0.22
CA ASN A 41 -10.33 -4.28 0.62
C ASN A 41 -10.89 -3.25 1.60
N LEU A 42 -11.77 -2.35 1.17
CA LEU A 42 -12.43 -1.37 2.05
C LEU A 42 -13.15 -2.05 3.22
N ALA A 43 -13.75 -3.22 3.00
CA ALA A 43 -14.41 -4.00 4.04
C ALA A 43 -13.46 -4.85 4.90
N ALA A 44 -12.26 -5.19 4.39
CA ALA A 44 -11.33 -6.09 5.06
C ALA A 44 -10.37 -5.37 6.01
N PHE A 45 -9.85 -4.21 5.62
CA PHE A 45 -8.91 -3.47 6.45
C PHE A 45 -9.65 -2.72 7.54
N PRO A 46 -9.22 -2.84 8.81
CA PRO A 46 -9.87 -2.12 9.90
C PRO A 46 -9.46 -0.65 9.92
N ASP A 47 -10.24 0.17 10.62
CA ASP A 47 -10.01 1.62 10.70
C ASP A 47 -9.07 2.03 11.83
N ASP A 48 -8.83 1.16 12.81
CA ASP A 48 -7.99 1.37 14.00
C ASP A 48 -6.51 0.99 13.77
N VAL A 49 -5.94 1.40 12.63
CA VAL A 49 -4.53 1.22 12.31
C VAL A 49 -3.88 2.52 11.85
N ASP A 50 -2.61 2.70 12.20
CA ASP A 50 -1.84 3.89 11.82
C ASP A 50 -1.57 3.96 10.31
N ALA A 51 -1.38 2.80 9.66
CA ALA A 51 -1.08 2.72 8.23
C ALA A 51 -1.50 1.37 7.61
N ILE A 52 -1.85 1.42 6.33
CA ILE A 52 -2.03 0.27 5.44
C ILE A 52 -0.75 0.15 4.60
N ILE A 53 0.07 -0.86 4.90
CA ILE A 53 1.38 -1.00 4.27
C ILE A 53 1.30 -1.78 2.96
N THR A 54 1.82 -1.20 1.89
CA THR A 54 2.14 -1.89 0.64
C THR A 54 3.65 -1.98 0.45
N ASN A 55 4.12 -3.08 -0.14
CA ASN A 55 5.49 -3.21 -0.64
C ASN A 55 5.50 -3.42 -2.17
N ALA A 56 4.38 -3.13 -2.82
CA ALA A 56 4.20 -3.25 -4.25
C ALA A 56 3.74 -1.90 -4.80
N ALA A 57 4.61 -1.24 -5.57
CA ALA A 57 4.38 0.13 -6.03
C ALA A 57 3.11 0.27 -6.89
N GLY A 58 2.80 -0.71 -7.74
CA GLY A 58 1.56 -0.70 -8.54
C GLY A 58 0.31 -0.79 -7.65
N CYS A 59 0.33 -1.63 -6.61
CA CYS A 59 -0.79 -1.69 -5.67
C CYS A 59 -0.96 -0.40 -4.89
N GLY A 60 0.14 0.21 -4.44
CA GLY A 60 0.10 1.50 -3.74
C GLY A 60 -0.51 2.60 -4.59
N SER A 61 0.03 2.78 -5.80
CA SER A 61 -0.50 3.74 -6.78
C SER A 61 -1.99 3.53 -7.03
N GLY A 62 -2.44 2.30 -7.30
CA GLY A 62 -3.86 2.06 -7.55
C GLY A 62 -4.75 2.26 -6.32
N MET A 63 -4.26 1.97 -5.11
CA MET A 63 -5.00 2.23 -3.87
C MET A 63 -5.08 3.72 -3.53
N HIS A 64 -4.09 4.54 -3.91
CA HIS A 64 -4.20 6.01 -3.82
C HIS A 64 -5.25 6.58 -4.78
N GLU A 65 -5.53 5.87 -5.89
CA GLU A 65 -6.55 6.27 -6.86
C GLU A 65 -7.97 5.84 -6.48
N TYR A 66 -8.19 5.19 -5.33
CA TYR A 66 -9.54 4.74 -4.95
C TYR A 66 -10.55 5.89 -4.86
N GLY A 67 -10.14 7.08 -4.39
CA GLY A 67 -11.01 8.26 -4.41
C GLY A 67 -11.53 8.62 -5.82
N LEU A 68 -10.69 8.47 -6.84
CA LEU A 68 -11.06 8.67 -8.25
C LEU A 68 -11.93 7.52 -8.78
N LEU A 69 -11.57 6.28 -8.45
CA LEU A 69 -12.31 5.07 -8.82
C LEU A 69 -13.78 5.10 -8.36
N PHE A 70 -14.04 5.71 -7.21
CA PHE A 70 -15.35 5.87 -6.60
C PHE A 70 -15.93 7.28 -6.77
N ALA A 71 -15.41 8.11 -7.68
CA ALA A 71 -15.99 9.42 -7.96
C ALA A 71 -17.46 9.30 -8.39
N GLY A 72 -18.38 9.92 -7.63
CA GLY A 72 -19.83 9.84 -7.86
C GLY A 72 -20.51 8.59 -7.29
N GLU A 73 -19.75 7.69 -6.65
CA GLU A 73 -20.27 6.49 -5.99
C GLU A 73 -20.46 6.74 -4.48
N PRO A 74 -21.38 6.02 -3.81
CA PRO A 74 -21.61 6.15 -2.37
C PRO A 74 -20.37 5.87 -1.50
N ASP A 75 -19.49 4.98 -1.96
CA ASP A 75 -18.33 4.52 -1.20
C ASP A 75 -17.15 5.52 -1.21
N ARG A 76 -17.28 6.65 -1.93
CA ARG A 76 -16.17 7.60 -2.16
C ARG A 76 -15.47 8.05 -0.88
N ALA A 77 -16.24 8.44 0.13
CA ALA A 77 -15.66 8.96 1.38
C ALA A 77 -14.84 7.89 2.12
N VAL A 78 -15.32 6.65 2.12
CA VAL A 78 -14.61 5.50 2.72
C VAL A 78 -13.36 5.18 1.91
N ALA A 79 -13.46 5.22 0.58
CA ALA A 79 -12.34 5.03 -0.33
C ALA A 79 -11.23 6.07 -0.13
N GLU A 80 -11.57 7.36 -0.02
CA GLU A 80 -10.61 8.43 0.26
C GLU A 80 -9.94 8.24 1.63
N ALA A 81 -10.71 7.93 2.68
CA ALA A 81 -10.16 7.65 4.02
C ALA A 81 -9.24 6.42 4.05
N PHE A 82 -9.54 5.38 3.27
CA PHE A 82 -8.66 4.24 3.07
C PHE A 82 -7.36 4.67 2.38
N SER A 83 -7.44 5.38 1.25
CA SER A 83 -6.28 5.85 0.50
C SER A 83 -5.33 6.70 1.32
N HIS A 84 -5.84 7.53 2.23
CA HIS A 84 -5.01 8.36 3.13
C HIS A 84 -4.12 7.57 4.08
N ARG A 85 -4.49 6.34 4.41
CA ARG A 85 -3.72 5.45 5.28
C ARG A 85 -2.76 4.55 4.51
N VAL A 86 -2.89 4.45 3.20
CA VAL A 86 -1.99 3.63 2.37
C VAL A 86 -0.60 4.26 2.36
N ARG A 87 0.42 3.46 2.65
CA ARG A 87 1.83 3.87 2.68
C ARG A 87 2.71 2.81 2.01
N ASP A 88 3.66 3.23 1.20
CA ASP A 88 4.77 2.35 0.80
C ASP A 88 5.64 2.05 2.03
N ILE A 89 6.09 0.80 2.12
CA ILE A 89 6.92 0.32 3.23
C ILE A 89 8.21 1.13 3.41
N THR A 90 8.83 1.60 2.32
CA THR A 90 10.09 2.33 2.39
C THR A 90 9.89 3.71 2.99
N LEU A 91 8.84 4.43 2.55
CA LEU A 91 8.45 5.72 3.10
C LEU A 91 8.05 5.60 4.57
N PHE A 92 7.23 4.61 4.91
CA PHE A 92 6.81 4.38 6.28
C PHE A 92 8.00 4.11 7.22
N LEU A 93 8.96 3.29 6.79
CA LEU A 93 10.14 2.98 7.61
C LEU A 93 11.13 4.15 7.71
N ASP A 94 11.24 4.98 6.68
CA ASP A 94 12.06 6.19 6.71
C ASP A 94 11.49 7.19 7.73
N GLU A 95 10.19 7.46 7.66
CA GLU A 95 9.48 8.35 8.59
C GLU A 95 9.48 7.83 10.03
N LEU A 96 9.34 6.51 10.23
CA LEU A 96 9.36 5.89 11.55
C LEU A 96 10.75 5.97 12.22
N GLY A 97 11.83 6.10 11.44
CA GLY A 97 13.20 5.97 11.90
C GLY A 97 13.66 4.52 11.94
N LEU A 98 14.11 4.03 10.78
CA LEU A 98 14.57 2.64 10.61
C LEU A 98 15.68 2.25 11.60
N ILE A 99 15.44 1.19 12.36
CA ILE A 99 16.46 0.52 13.18
C ILE A 99 17.47 -0.13 12.25
N ALA A 100 18.73 0.33 12.34
CA ALA A 100 19.82 -0.14 11.50
C ALA A 100 19.90 -1.68 11.48
N PRO A 101 19.92 -2.30 10.28
CA PRO A 101 20.19 -3.73 10.17
C PRO A 101 21.62 -4.03 10.60
N PRO A 102 21.95 -5.30 10.94
CA PRO A 102 23.31 -5.69 11.26
C PRO A 102 24.18 -5.47 10.02
N ALA A 103 25.45 -5.16 10.23
CA ALA A 103 26.39 -5.04 9.13
C ALA A 103 26.42 -6.33 8.31
N LEU A 104 26.55 -6.18 6.99
CA LEU A 104 26.83 -7.31 6.10
C LEU A 104 28.22 -7.88 6.45
N PRO A 105 28.43 -9.19 6.30
CA PRO A 105 29.73 -9.80 6.56
C PRO A 105 30.84 -9.31 5.61
N ALA A 106 30.45 -8.81 4.43
CA ALA A 106 31.32 -8.17 3.45
C ALA A 106 30.51 -7.14 2.61
N PRO A 107 31.18 -6.16 1.98
CA PRO A 107 30.53 -5.26 1.04
C PRO A 107 29.85 -6.01 -0.10
N LEU A 108 28.64 -5.57 -0.47
CA LEU A 108 27.86 -6.13 -1.56
C LEU A 108 27.49 -5.03 -2.55
N THR A 109 27.73 -5.27 -3.83
CA THR A 109 27.22 -4.41 -4.91
C THR A 109 25.79 -4.80 -5.23
N VAL A 110 24.88 -3.83 -5.20
CA VAL A 110 23.46 -4.03 -5.52
C VAL A 110 23.03 -3.03 -6.59
N ALA A 111 22.19 -3.47 -7.53
CA ALA A 111 21.46 -2.58 -8.42
C ALA A 111 20.13 -2.24 -7.76
N TYR A 112 19.91 -0.96 -7.47
CA TYR A 112 18.62 -0.48 -6.97
C TYR A 112 17.77 -0.03 -8.15
N HIS A 113 16.56 -0.57 -8.25
CA HIS A 113 15.56 -0.12 -9.22
C HIS A 113 14.50 0.67 -8.48
N ASP A 114 14.46 1.98 -8.75
CA ASP A 114 13.38 2.83 -8.28
C ASP A 114 12.16 2.67 -9.19
N ALA A 115 11.06 2.17 -8.64
CA ALA A 115 9.87 1.89 -9.41
C ALA A 115 9.14 3.19 -9.75
N CYS A 116 8.78 3.41 -11.02
CA CYS A 116 8.11 4.65 -11.45
C CYS A 116 6.83 4.97 -10.67
N HIS A 117 6.04 3.94 -10.31
CA HIS A 117 4.83 4.09 -9.51
C HIS A 117 5.11 4.54 -8.06
N LEU A 118 6.29 4.24 -7.52
CA LEU A 118 6.71 4.76 -6.21
C LEU A 118 7.20 6.21 -6.35
N ALA A 119 8.07 6.47 -7.33
CA ALA A 119 8.67 7.79 -7.53
C ALA A 119 7.66 8.89 -7.92
N HIS A 120 6.55 8.53 -8.59
CA HIS A 120 5.67 9.50 -9.24
C HIS A 120 4.19 9.41 -8.87
N ALA A 121 3.70 8.29 -8.34
CA ALA A 121 2.26 8.05 -8.17
C ALA A 121 1.81 7.78 -6.71
N GLN A 122 2.69 7.98 -5.73
CA GLN A 122 2.43 7.73 -4.30
C GLN A 122 2.98 8.86 -3.41
N ARG A 123 2.82 10.12 -3.84
CA ARG A 123 3.17 11.32 -3.06
C ARG A 123 1.98 11.83 -2.26
#